data_AF-A0A914TCN0-F1
#
_entry.id   AF-A0A914TCN0-F1
#
_cell.length_a   1.000
_cell.length_b   1.000
_cell.length_c   1.000
_cell.angle_alpha   90.00
_cell.angle_beta   90.00
_cell.angle_gamma   90.00
#
_symmetry.space_group_name_H-M   'P 1'
#
loop_
_entity.id
_entity.type
_entity.pdbx_description
1 polymer ?
#
loop_
_entity_poly.entity_id
_entity_poly.type
_entity_poly.pdbx_seq_one_letter_code
_entity_poly.pdbx_strand_id
1 'polypeptide(L)'
;MKCNKVVHCNTSKDDKPKHELIIGIQVDYDDMRFDFNVLWLLGFCTVVSLFLMTVALLLFDQQETNYFMFNNTGAKEFWLHYGVKSVFCTETFPYTPGMWPSFMRQVEHQYTVNMCYRAAVLIPMPFRIYIAFIMCTLLLKSKWNNVLLWKGYCLGNNIINFIAVVEILSQAIFSVNSLRFDNPTLYQYGFTIFVISSTIYMWMRTVLNLQVLKDKRTNIDTLSFLIKTISAAIYTSNISEFYHYHLKFILEPSCHPYINKEQALPEYLVILSYLFFHLTILIDVRNVRLVCYPTSSSEKREVILSKSIIPDQNISVKDKPFTDKEKAEEKRHQA
;
A
#
# COMPACT_ATOMS: atom_id res chain seq x y z
N MET A 1 -2.80 -22.64 1.00
CA MET A 1 -3.62 -21.67 0.23
C MET A 1 -2.94 -21.49 -1.13
N LYS A 2 -3.41 -22.15 -2.20
CA LYS A 2 -2.81 -22.01 -3.54
C LYS A 2 -3.64 -21.04 -4.36
N CYS A 3 -3.18 -19.80 -4.48
CA CYS A 3 -3.60 -18.89 -5.54
C CYS A 3 -2.58 -19.01 -6.67
N ASN A 4 -2.93 -19.72 -7.74
CA ASN A 4 -2.17 -19.68 -8.99
C ASN A 4 -3.12 -19.91 -10.17
N LYS A 5 -3.34 -18.87 -10.97
CA LYS A 5 -3.08 -18.92 -12.42
C LYS A 5 -3.13 -17.53 -13.04
N VAL A 6 -2.07 -17.22 -13.77
CA VAL A 6 -1.92 -16.07 -14.66
C VAL A 6 -2.86 -16.28 -15.86
N VAL A 7 -3.74 -15.30 -16.12
CA VAL A 7 -4.58 -15.29 -17.31
C VAL A 7 -3.72 -14.86 -18.50
N HIS A 8 -3.44 -15.79 -19.40
CA HIS A 8 -2.92 -15.46 -20.72
C HIS A 8 -4.00 -14.76 -21.55
N CYS A 9 -3.73 -13.55 -22.02
CA CYS A 9 -4.53 -12.90 -23.05
C CYS A 9 -4.23 -13.54 -24.41
N ASN A 10 -5.04 -14.51 -24.83
CA ASN A 10 -5.06 -14.93 -26.23
C ASN A 10 -5.92 -13.96 -27.04
N THR A 11 -5.29 -13.33 -28.03
CA THR A 11 -5.96 -12.62 -29.12
C THR A 11 -6.35 -13.64 -30.19
N SER A 12 -7.64 -13.91 -30.34
CA SER A 12 -8.19 -14.49 -31.57
C SER A 12 -9.45 -13.70 -31.93
N LYS A 13 -9.39 -13.08 -33.11
CA LYS A 13 -10.52 -12.57 -33.86
C LYS A 13 -11.17 -13.75 -34.60
N ASP A 14 -12.48 -13.66 -34.75
CA ASP A 14 -13.36 -14.47 -35.59
C ASP A 14 -13.55 -15.94 -35.17
N ASP A 15 -14.70 -16.23 -34.55
CA ASP A 15 -15.80 -16.98 -35.18
C ASP A 15 -16.94 -17.22 -34.17
N LYS A 16 -18.19 -17.08 -34.63
CA LYS A 16 -19.35 -17.60 -33.88
C LYS A 16 -19.32 -19.12 -33.96
N PRO A 17 -19.57 -19.82 -32.83
CA PRO A 17 -20.59 -20.86 -32.90
C PRO A 17 -21.58 -20.79 -31.73
N LYS A 18 -22.83 -21.14 -32.06
CA LYS A 18 -23.84 -21.59 -31.12
C LYS A 18 -23.26 -22.76 -30.31
N HIS A 19 -23.19 -22.61 -28.99
CA HIS A 19 -23.18 -23.75 -28.08
C HIS A 19 -24.24 -23.52 -27.00
N GLU A 20 -25.09 -24.53 -26.90
CA GLU A 20 -26.10 -24.76 -25.88
C GLU A 20 -25.57 -24.40 -24.49
N LEU A 21 -26.32 -23.57 -23.78
CA LEU A 21 -26.05 -23.28 -22.38
C LEU A 21 -26.37 -24.54 -21.60
N ILE A 22 -25.33 -25.29 -21.27
CA ILE A 22 -25.34 -26.44 -20.37
C ILE A 22 -26.07 -26.05 -19.09
N ILE A 23 -27.09 -26.84 -18.74
CA ILE A 23 -27.78 -26.84 -17.46
C ILE A 23 -26.74 -27.15 -16.38
N GLY A 24 -26.18 -26.09 -15.80
CA GLY A 24 -25.43 -26.14 -14.57
C GLY A 24 -26.39 -25.86 -13.44
N ILE A 25 -26.56 -26.83 -12.54
CA ILE A 25 -27.30 -26.69 -11.29
C ILE A 25 -26.85 -25.41 -10.61
N GLN A 26 -27.74 -24.42 -10.58
CA GLN A 26 -27.61 -23.22 -9.78
C GLN A 26 -27.89 -23.65 -8.34
N VAL A 27 -26.92 -24.30 -7.70
CA VAL A 27 -26.99 -24.53 -6.26
C VAL A 27 -26.94 -23.15 -5.64
N ASP A 28 -28.02 -22.76 -4.95
CA ASP A 28 -28.08 -21.59 -4.08
C ASP A 28 -27.03 -21.72 -2.98
N TYR A 29 -25.79 -21.35 -3.29
CA TYR A 29 -24.72 -21.15 -2.31
C TYR A 29 -24.80 -19.76 -1.66
N ASP A 30 -25.88 -19.01 -1.88
CA ASP A 30 -26.06 -17.67 -1.32
C ASP A 30 -26.10 -17.68 0.22
N ASP A 31 -26.54 -18.80 0.83
CA ASP A 31 -26.61 -18.94 2.30
C ASP A 31 -25.24 -19.13 2.99
N MET A 32 -24.19 -19.50 2.25
CA MET A 32 -22.85 -19.73 2.81
C MET A 32 -21.80 -18.73 2.30
N ARG A 33 -22.24 -17.53 1.94
CA ARG A 33 -21.37 -16.46 1.48
C ARG A 33 -20.80 -15.68 2.67
N PHE A 34 -19.50 -15.80 2.93
CA PHE A 34 -18.81 -14.89 3.84
C PHE A 34 -18.36 -13.64 3.09
N ASP A 35 -18.97 -12.49 3.41
CA ASP A 35 -18.64 -11.18 2.85
C ASP A 35 -17.89 -10.35 3.89
N PHE A 36 -16.56 -10.27 3.75
CA PHE A 36 -15.72 -9.46 4.62
C PHE A 36 -15.38 -8.13 3.96
N ASN A 37 -15.70 -7.03 4.64
CA ASN A 37 -15.25 -5.72 4.21
C ASN A 37 -13.74 -5.57 4.49
N VAL A 38 -12.94 -5.51 3.43
CA VAL A 38 -11.47 -5.39 3.53
C VAL A 38 -11.08 -4.11 4.26
N LEU A 39 -11.91 -3.06 4.18
CA LEU A 39 -11.66 -1.76 4.80
C LEU A 39 -11.46 -1.84 6.32
N TRP A 40 -12.19 -2.71 7.03
CA TRP A 40 -12.12 -2.75 8.49
C TRP A 40 -10.76 -3.28 8.98
N LEU A 41 -10.29 -4.36 8.36
CA LEU A 41 -8.99 -4.96 8.68
C LEU A 41 -7.83 -4.00 8.34
N LEU A 42 -7.92 -3.33 7.18
CA LEU A 42 -6.94 -2.33 6.78
C LEU A 42 -6.94 -1.12 7.70
N GLY A 43 -8.14 -0.59 8.02
CA GLY A 43 -8.30 0.53 8.93
C GLY A 43 -7.74 0.22 10.31
N PHE A 44 -7.99 -0.98 10.84
CA PHE A 44 -7.42 -1.43 12.11
C PHE A 44 -5.88 -1.45 12.07
N CYS A 45 -5.27 -2.08 11.05
CA CYS A 45 -3.82 -2.12 10.92
C CYS A 45 -3.21 -0.72 10.75
N THR A 46 -3.86 0.18 10.01
CA THR A 46 -3.44 1.56 9.87
C THR A 46 -3.52 2.31 11.20
N VAL A 47 -4.60 2.17 11.96
CA VAL A 47 -4.75 2.81 13.29
C VAL A 47 -3.69 2.31 14.26
N VAL A 48 -3.41 1.00 14.28
CA VAL A 48 -2.35 0.42 15.12
C VAL A 48 -0.97 0.95 14.71
N SER A 49 -0.67 1.01 13.41
CA SER A 49 0.59 1.55 12.90
C SER A 49 0.76 3.04 13.25
N LEU A 50 -0.29 3.85 13.04
CA LEU A 50 -0.31 5.26 13.42
C LEU A 50 -0.16 5.46 14.94
N PHE A 51 -0.81 4.63 15.74
CA PHE A 51 -0.68 4.65 17.19
C PHE A 51 0.77 4.36 17.62
N LEU A 52 1.40 3.32 17.07
CA LEU A 52 2.80 2.99 17.35
C LEU A 52 3.76 4.11 16.93
N MET A 53 3.54 4.73 15.77
CA MET A 53 4.31 5.90 15.32
C MET A 53 4.11 7.12 16.24
N THR A 54 2.88 7.34 16.72
CA THR A 54 2.57 8.44 17.63
C THR A 54 3.22 8.21 19.00
N VAL A 55 3.17 6.98 19.52
CA VAL A 55 3.88 6.61 20.76
C VAL A 55 5.39 6.82 20.59
N ALA A 56 5.96 6.41 19.47
CA ALA A 56 7.37 6.64 19.15
C ALA A 56 7.71 8.15 19.15
N LEU A 57 6.83 8.98 18.59
CA LEU A 57 6.96 10.45 18.60
C LEU A 57 6.71 11.09 19.97
N LEU A 58 5.88 10.52 20.84
CA LEU A 58 5.61 11.07 22.17
C LEU A 58 6.73 10.73 23.17
N LEU A 59 7.35 9.56 23.01
CA LEU A 59 8.53 9.16 23.79
C LEU A 59 9.76 10.05 23.51
N PHE A 60 9.70 10.86 22.45
CA PHE A 60 10.70 11.87 22.11
C PHE A 60 10.94 12.89 23.23
N ASP A 61 9.87 13.43 23.81
CA ASP A 61 9.89 14.65 24.64
C ASP A 61 10.43 14.38 26.07
N GLN A 62 10.33 13.14 26.55
CA GLN A 62 10.66 12.82 27.94
C GLN A 62 12.16 12.71 28.25
N GLN A 63 13.04 12.84 27.24
CA GLN A 63 14.44 12.41 27.39
C GLN A 63 15.51 13.47 27.07
N GLU A 64 15.16 14.76 26.97
CA GLU A 64 16.16 15.85 27.05
C GLU A 64 17.03 15.76 28.32
N THR A 65 16.54 15.08 29.36
CA THR A 65 17.16 15.00 30.70
C THR A 65 18.20 13.90 30.87
N ASN A 66 18.34 12.95 29.93
CA ASN A 66 19.23 11.79 30.07
C ASN A 66 20.19 11.63 28.88
N TYR A 67 20.73 12.73 28.36
CA TYR A 67 21.96 12.66 27.57
C TYR A 67 23.05 12.11 28.47
N PHE A 68 23.24 10.80 28.39
CA PHE A 68 24.26 10.06 29.10
C PHE A 68 25.61 10.73 28.89
N MET A 69 26.02 11.51 29.90
CA MET A 69 27.42 11.58 30.30
C MET A 69 27.92 10.13 30.36
N PHE A 70 28.77 9.75 29.41
CA PHE A 70 29.42 8.45 29.30
C PHE A 70 30.21 8.04 30.57
N ASN A 71 30.31 8.92 31.56
CA ASN A 71 31.18 8.75 32.72
C ASN A 71 30.70 7.78 33.80
N ASN A 72 29.49 7.18 33.75
CA ASN A 72 28.96 6.51 34.95
C ASN A 72 28.27 5.14 34.77
N THR A 73 28.56 4.37 33.71
CA THR A 73 27.94 3.04 33.58
C THR A 73 28.86 1.92 33.07
N GLY A 74 29.89 1.59 33.85
CA GLY A 74 30.80 0.47 33.54
C GLY A 74 30.13 -0.91 33.42
N ALA A 75 28.96 -1.13 34.03
CA ALA A 75 28.21 -2.38 33.88
C ALA A 75 27.27 -2.39 32.66
N LYS A 76 26.80 -1.22 32.18
CA LYS A 76 26.00 -1.14 30.95
C LYS A 76 26.87 -1.15 29.71
N GLU A 77 28.11 -0.66 29.80
CA GLU A 77 29.12 -0.74 28.74
C GLU A 77 29.39 -2.18 28.29
N PHE A 78 29.47 -3.15 29.20
CA PHE A 78 29.72 -4.55 28.83
C PHE A 78 28.59 -5.14 27.96
N TRP A 79 27.33 -4.89 28.33
CA TRP A 79 26.18 -5.31 27.53
C TRP A 79 26.02 -4.49 26.24
N LEU A 80 26.45 -3.23 26.23
CA LEU A 80 26.49 -2.39 25.04
C LEU A 80 27.58 -2.84 24.06
N HIS A 81 28.71 -3.35 24.54
CA HIS A 81 29.83 -3.82 23.73
C HIS A 81 29.66 -5.26 23.23
N TYR A 82 28.73 -6.03 23.81
CA TYR A 82 28.47 -7.39 23.36
C TYR A 82 27.71 -7.37 22.01
N GLY A 83 28.47 -7.42 20.91
CA GLY A 83 27.95 -7.48 19.54
C GLY A 83 28.14 -6.20 18.71
N VAL A 84 28.62 -5.10 19.30
CA VAL A 84 28.83 -3.84 18.58
C VAL A 84 30.23 -3.81 17.95
N LYS A 85 30.30 -3.70 16.62
CA LYS A 85 31.55 -3.75 15.83
C LYS A 85 32.33 -2.42 15.72
N SER A 86 31.75 -1.27 16.10
CA SER A 86 32.41 0.04 15.92
C SER A 86 31.97 1.09 16.94
N VAL A 87 32.85 2.07 17.18
CA VAL A 87 32.68 3.18 18.15
C VAL A 87 31.40 3.99 17.87
N PHE A 88 30.72 4.39 18.96
CA PHE A 88 29.29 4.72 19.06
C PHE A 88 28.80 6.03 18.41
N CYS A 89 29.70 6.84 17.85
CA CYS A 89 29.44 8.01 17.01
C CYS A 89 30.79 8.65 16.68
N THR A 90 30.95 9.19 15.47
CA THR A 90 32.19 9.87 15.05
C THR A 90 32.13 11.37 15.26
N GLU A 91 30.93 11.93 15.28
CA GLU A 91 30.69 13.38 15.32
C GLU A 91 30.28 13.82 16.73
N THR A 92 31.14 14.60 17.39
CA THR A 92 30.96 15.10 18.77
C THR A 92 30.33 16.49 18.84
N PHE A 93 29.66 16.96 17.77
CA PHE A 93 29.03 18.28 17.81
C PHE A 93 28.10 18.38 19.03
N PRO A 94 28.31 19.39 19.88
CA PRO A 94 27.44 19.57 21.04
C PRO A 94 26.06 19.99 20.57
N TYR A 95 25.03 19.49 21.24
CA TYR A 95 23.67 19.98 21.09
C TYR A 95 23.66 21.51 21.28
N THR A 96 23.08 22.24 20.33
CA THR A 96 22.88 23.68 20.46
C THR A 96 21.38 23.98 20.66
N PRO A 97 21.04 24.95 21.54
CA PRO A 97 19.66 25.37 21.72
C PRO A 97 19.05 25.84 20.39
N GLY A 98 17.90 25.28 20.02
CA GLY A 98 17.19 25.60 18.77
C GLY A 98 17.30 24.56 17.66
N MET A 99 18.08 23.49 17.87
CA MET A 99 18.02 22.29 17.04
C MET A 99 16.67 21.57 17.19
N TRP A 100 16.25 20.89 16.14
CA TRP A 100 14.99 20.16 16.07
C TRP A 100 15.24 18.65 16.11
N PRO A 101 14.29 17.86 16.63
CA PRO A 101 14.32 16.41 16.50
C PRO A 101 14.54 15.94 15.06
N SER A 102 15.27 14.86 14.85
CA SER A 102 15.21 14.05 13.63
C SER A 102 14.53 12.72 13.95
N PHE A 103 13.49 12.35 13.21
CA PHE A 103 12.77 11.11 13.45
C PHE A 103 13.65 9.88 13.18
N MET A 104 14.35 9.87 12.05
CA MET A 104 15.23 8.76 11.65
C MET A 104 16.42 8.60 12.59
N ARG A 105 17.01 9.69 13.07
CA ARG A 105 18.08 9.58 14.07
C ARG A 105 17.56 9.04 15.39
N GLN A 106 16.36 9.42 15.83
CA GLN A 106 15.76 8.86 17.07
C GLN A 106 15.53 7.37 16.98
N VAL A 107 15.02 6.89 15.84
CA VAL A 107 14.87 5.45 15.56
C VAL A 107 16.18 4.71 15.74
N GLU A 108 17.32 5.33 15.43
CA GLU A 108 18.65 4.71 15.63
C GLU A 108 19.18 4.85 17.06
N HIS A 109 18.86 5.95 17.74
CA HIS A 109 19.37 6.25 19.07
C HIS A 109 18.60 5.54 20.21
N GLN A 110 17.30 5.30 20.04
CA GLN A 110 16.44 4.80 21.10
C GLN A 110 15.84 3.44 20.75
N TYR A 111 16.12 2.42 21.57
CA TYR A 111 15.63 1.07 21.32
C TYR A 111 14.09 0.99 21.29
N THR A 112 13.38 1.71 22.16
CA THR A 112 11.92 1.69 22.21
C THR A 112 11.31 2.26 20.94
N VAL A 113 11.81 3.43 20.50
CA VAL A 113 11.40 4.09 19.24
C VAL A 113 11.71 3.18 18.06
N ASN A 114 12.88 2.54 18.05
CA ASN A 114 13.27 1.56 17.04
C ASN A 114 12.26 0.40 16.94
N MET A 115 11.92 -0.21 18.07
CA MET A 115 10.96 -1.33 18.12
C MET A 115 9.56 -0.91 17.68
N CYS A 116 9.08 0.25 18.16
CA CYS A 116 7.80 0.81 17.75
C CYS A 116 7.77 1.10 16.25
N TYR A 117 8.84 1.68 15.69
CA TYR A 117 8.97 1.95 14.26
C TYR A 117 8.96 0.67 13.43
N ARG A 118 9.76 -0.34 13.83
CA ARG A 118 9.78 -1.66 13.17
C ARG A 118 8.40 -2.30 13.16
N ALA A 119 7.71 -2.32 14.31
CA ALA A 119 6.36 -2.85 14.39
C ALA A 119 5.38 -2.05 13.51
N ALA A 120 5.46 -0.71 13.53
CA ALA A 120 4.59 0.15 12.73
C ALA A 120 4.76 -0.07 11.22
N VAL A 121 5.97 -0.37 10.75
CA VAL A 121 6.26 -0.64 9.33
C VAL A 121 5.90 -2.08 8.94
N LEU A 122 6.21 -3.08 9.78
CA LEU A 122 6.06 -4.50 9.44
C LEU A 122 4.62 -5.02 9.59
N ILE A 123 3.84 -4.53 10.57
CA ILE A 123 2.44 -4.95 10.74
C ILE A 123 1.59 -4.71 9.48
N PRO A 124 1.61 -3.52 8.84
CA PRO A 124 0.81 -3.28 7.64
C PRO A 124 1.38 -3.92 6.36
N MET A 125 2.59 -4.49 6.38
CA MET A 125 3.28 -4.97 5.17
C MET A 125 2.48 -6.05 4.39
N PRO A 126 1.99 -7.14 5.00
CA PRO A 126 1.21 -8.16 4.28
C PRO A 126 -0.03 -7.57 3.62
N PHE A 127 -0.66 -6.61 4.31
CA PHE A 127 -1.85 -5.92 3.84
C PHE A 127 -1.55 -4.99 2.67
N ARG A 128 -0.44 -4.25 2.71
CA ARG A 128 0.00 -3.41 1.59
C ARG A 128 0.30 -4.23 0.34
N ILE A 129 0.96 -5.38 0.50
CA ILE A 129 1.20 -6.31 -0.62
C ILE A 129 -0.15 -6.81 -1.17
N TYR A 130 -1.06 -7.24 -0.29
CA TYR A 130 -2.37 -7.72 -0.69
C TYR A 130 -3.19 -6.64 -1.42
N ILE A 131 -3.17 -5.39 -0.94
CA ILE A 131 -3.83 -4.27 -1.63
C ILE A 131 -3.21 -4.02 -2.99
N ALA A 132 -1.88 -4.05 -3.13
CA ALA A 132 -1.24 -3.88 -4.43
C ALA A 132 -1.77 -4.90 -5.45
N PHE A 133 -1.94 -6.16 -5.05
CA PHE A 133 -2.55 -7.19 -5.90
C PHE A 133 -4.03 -6.94 -6.23
N ILE A 134 -4.85 -6.55 -5.25
CA ILE A 134 -6.26 -6.20 -5.50
C ILE A 134 -6.36 -5.04 -6.48
N MET A 135 -5.58 -3.99 -6.24
CA MET A 135 -5.58 -2.77 -7.02
C MET A 135 -5.20 -3.01 -8.47
N CYS A 136 -4.26 -3.92 -8.72
CA CYS A 136 -3.99 -4.40 -10.07
C CYS A 136 -5.26 -4.89 -10.76
N THR A 137 -6.01 -5.75 -10.09
CA THR A 137 -7.16 -6.44 -10.65
C THR A 137 -8.35 -5.50 -10.85
N LEU A 138 -8.54 -4.55 -9.93
CA LEU A 138 -9.60 -3.54 -10.04
C LEU A 138 -9.39 -2.62 -11.24
N LEU A 139 -8.15 -2.18 -11.45
CA LEU A 139 -7.80 -1.24 -12.52
C LEU A 139 -8.00 -1.85 -13.92
N LEU A 140 -7.77 -3.15 -14.08
CA LEU A 140 -7.96 -3.88 -15.35
C LEU A 140 -9.43 -3.97 -15.82
N LYS A 141 -10.40 -3.72 -14.94
CA LYS A 141 -11.84 -3.78 -15.29
C LYS A 141 -12.35 -2.55 -16.04
N SER A 142 -11.55 -1.49 -16.15
CA SER A 142 -11.97 -0.29 -16.90
C SER A 142 -12.11 -0.60 -18.40
N LYS A 143 -13.20 -0.13 -19.02
CA LYS A 143 -13.44 -0.30 -20.45
C LYS A 143 -12.77 0.85 -21.21
N TRP A 144 -11.92 0.54 -22.18
CA TRP A 144 -11.22 1.55 -22.98
C TRP A 144 -11.57 1.40 -24.46
N ASN A 145 -11.86 2.53 -25.10
CA ASN A 145 -12.15 2.57 -26.54
C ASN A 145 -10.88 2.47 -27.40
N ASN A 146 -9.72 2.87 -26.87
CA ASN A 146 -8.44 2.84 -27.58
C ASN A 146 -7.57 1.68 -27.09
N VAL A 147 -7.34 0.69 -27.96
CA VAL A 147 -6.57 -0.53 -27.68
C VAL A 147 -5.12 -0.22 -27.29
N LEU A 148 -4.50 0.80 -27.89
CA LEU A 148 -3.10 1.13 -27.59
C LEU A 148 -2.95 1.72 -26.17
N LEU A 149 -3.84 2.65 -25.81
CA LEU A 149 -3.86 3.22 -24.46
C LEU A 149 -4.20 2.16 -23.41
N TRP A 150 -5.13 1.26 -23.72
CA TRP A 150 -5.44 0.11 -22.85
C TRP A 150 -4.22 -0.77 -22.60
N LYS A 151 -3.47 -1.14 -23.66
CA LYS A 151 -2.26 -1.97 -23.52
C LYS A 151 -1.20 -1.29 -22.67
N GLY A 152 -0.96 0.00 -22.90
CA GLY A 152 -0.02 0.80 -22.11
C GLY A 152 -0.44 0.89 -20.64
N TYR A 153 -1.74 1.07 -20.39
CA TYR A 153 -2.30 1.09 -19.04
C TYR A 153 -2.17 -0.26 -18.33
N CYS A 154 -2.48 -1.37 -19.00
CA CYS A 154 -2.30 -2.71 -18.44
C CYS A 154 -0.84 -3.00 -18.10
N LEU A 155 0.08 -2.62 -18.98
CA LEU A 155 1.52 -2.77 -18.73
C LEU A 155 1.96 -1.93 -17.53
N GLY A 156 1.58 -0.64 -17.49
CA GLY A 156 1.88 0.25 -16.38
C GLY A 156 1.31 -0.25 -15.05
N ASN A 157 0.09 -0.78 -15.06
CA ASN A 157 -0.56 -1.36 -13.90
C ASN A 157 0.10 -2.66 -13.42
N ASN A 158 0.74 -3.44 -14.29
CA ASN A 158 1.55 -4.58 -13.85
C ASN A 158 2.86 -4.11 -13.24
N ILE A 159 3.59 -3.22 -13.93
CA ILE A 159 4.87 -2.65 -13.48
C ILE A 159 4.72 -2.01 -12.11
N ILE A 160 3.67 -1.22 -11.88
CA ILE A 160 3.48 -0.52 -10.60
C ILE A 160 3.33 -1.47 -9.42
N ASN A 161 2.76 -2.67 -9.59
CA ASN A 161 2.67 -3.63 -8.48
C ASN A 161 4.04 -4.21 -8.15
N PHE A 162 4.87 -4.50 -9.15
CA PHE A 162 6.25 -4.92 -8.91
C PHE A 162 7.01 -3.83 -8.17
N ILE A 163 6.86 -2.57 -8.59
CA ILE A 163 7.48 -1.43 -7.90
C ILE A 163 6.94 -1.32 -6.46
N ALA A 164 5.65 -1.51 -6.23
CA ALA A 164 5.06 -1.50 -4.88
C ALA A 164 5.68 -2.60 -3.99
N VAL A 165 5.87 -3.81 -4.51
CA VAL A 165 6.51 -4.90 -3.75
C VAL A 165 7.97 -4.56 -3.44
N VAL A 166 8.72 -4.02 -4.41
CA VAL A 166 10.10 -3.58 -4.19
C VAL A 166 10.17 -2.45 -3.14
N GLU A 167 9.24 -1.51 -3.20
CA GLU A 167 9.12 -0.40 -2.25
C GLU A 167 8.83 -0.91 -0.83
N ILE A 168 7.86 -1.80 -0.67
CA ILE A 168 7.54 -2.40 0.64
C ILE A 168 8.70 -3.24 1.18
N LEU A 169 9.36 -4.04 0.34
CA LEU A 169 10.49 -4.88 0.75
C LEU A 169 11.71 -4.04 1.13
N SER A 170 12.04 -3.02 0.35
CA SER A 170 13.15 -2.11 0.67
C SER A 170 12.86 -1.33 1.95
N GLN A 171 11.61 -0.92 2.18
CA GLN A 171 11.18 -0.33 3.45
C GLN A 171 11.36 -1.28 4.64
N ALA A 172 11.00 -2.55 4.48
CA ALA A 172 11.23 -3.56 5.50
C ALA A 172 12.73 -3.78 5.77
N ILE A 173 13.56 -3.81 4.72
CA ILE A 173 15.01 -3.99 4.85
C ILE A 173 15.62 -2.85 5.68
N PHE A 174 15.36 -1.58 5.36
CA PHE A 174 16.00 -0.48 6.10
C PHE A 174 15.36 -0.23 7.47
N SER A 175 14.12 -0.67 7.72
CA SER A 175 13.52 -0.57 9.06
C SER A 175 14.01 -1.66 10.01
N VAL A 176 14.21 -2.88 9.50
CA VAL A 176 14.72 -4.01 10.30
C VAL A 176 16.21 -3.86 10.57
N ASN A 177 16.99 -3.40 9.61
CA ASN A 177 18.40 -3.11 9.85
C ASN A 177 18.53 -1.76 10.55
N SER A 178 19.36 -1.68 11.56
CA SER A 178 19.80 -0.42 12.17
C SER A 178 21.20 -0.08 11.66
N LEU A 179 21.49 1.22 11.58
CA LEU A 179 22.80 1.71 11.16
C LEU A 179 23.91 1.30 12.14
N ARG A 180 23.58 1.22 13.43
CA ARG A 180 24.56 1.02 14.51
C ARG A 180 24.80 -0.43 14.89
N PHE A 181 23.76 -1.26 14.86
CA PHE A 181 23.84 -2.62 15.40
C PHE A 181 23.94 -3.70 14.33
N ASP A 182 23.56 -3.38 13.08
CA ASP A 182 23.46 -4.37 12.01
C ASP A 182 24.45 -4.05 10.86
N ASN A 183 23.99 -4.16 9.62
CA ASN A 183 24.80 -3.94 8.43
C ASN A 183 24.49 -2.56 7.80
N PRO A 184 25.37 -1.55 7.96
CA PRO A 184 25.13 -0.21 7.44
C PRO A 184 25.06 -0.17 5.92
N THR A 185 25.79 -1.05 5.22
CA THR A 185 25.73 -1.17 3.77
C THR A 185 24.36 -1.66 3.30
N LEU A 186 23.79 -2.65 3.99
CA LEU A 186 22.46 -3.16 3.66
C LEU A 186 21.37 -2.12 3.96
N TYR A 187 21.50 -1.39 5.07
CA TYR A 187 20.64 -0.26 5.40
C TYR A 187 20.67 0.79 4.30
N GLN A 188 21.86 1.21 3.86
CA GLN A 188 22.03 2.21 2.82
C GLN A 188 21.38 1.77 1.50
N TYR A 189 21.61 0.53 1.05
CA TYR A 189 20.98 0.01 -0.16
C TYR A 189 19.45 -0.05 -0.02
N GLY A 190 18.94 -0.53 1.11
CA GLY A 190 17.51 -0.57 1.40
C GLY A 190 16.89 0.82 1.34
N PHE A 191 17.52 1.81 1.96
CA PHE A 191 17.05 3.19 1.96
C PHE A 191 17.07 3.81 0.57
N THR A 192 18.16 3.66 -0.20
CA THR A 192 18.26 4.19 -1.57
C THR A 192 17.21 3.56 -2.49
N ILE A 193 17.04 2.23 -2.43
CA ILE A 193 16.02 1.53 -3.24
C ILE A 193 14.62 1.98 -2.84
N PHE A 194 14.36 2.16 -1.53
CA PHE A 194 13.09 2.67 -1.04
C PHE A 194 12.80 4.07 -1.60
N VAL A 195 13.76 5.00 -1.53
CA VAL A 195 13.60 6.37 -2.04
C VAL A 195 13.27 6.38 -3.53
N ILE A 196 13.98 5.59 -4.34
CA ILE A 196 13.75 5.52 -5.79
C ILE A 196 12.39 4.88 -6.08
N SER A 197 12.12 3.72 -5.49
CA SER A 197 10.90 2.95 -5.75
C SER A 197 9.63 3.66 -5.27
N SER A 198 9.65 4.28 -4.10
CA SER A 198 8.54 5.11 -3.58
C SER A 198 8.26 6.31 -4.47
N THR A 199 9.29 7.02 -4.94
CA THR A 199 9.15 8.14 -5.86
C THR A 199 8.44 7.73 -7.15
N ILE A 200 8.90 6.63 -7.77
CA ILE A 200 8.31 6.12 -9.01
C ILE A 200 6.88 5.63 -8.75
N TYR A 201 6.67 4.90 -7.65
CA TYR A 201 5.36 4.38 -7.26
C TYR A 201 4.32 5.50 -7.10
N MET A 202 4.64 6.56 -6.34
CA MET A 202 3.71 7.66 -6.07
C MET A 202 3.26 8.36 -7.36
N TRP A 203 4.20 8.65 -8.26
CA TRP A 203 3.89 9.29 -9.54
C TRP A 203 3.09 8.37 -10.47
N MET A 204 3.55 7.13 -10.68
CA MET A 204 2.83 6.18 -11.54
C MET A 204 1.42 5.94 -11.03
N ARG A 205 1.22 5.80 -9.71
CA ARG A 205 -0.10 5.58 -9.13
C ARG A 205 -1.01 6.79 -9.32
N THR A 206 -0.48 8.00 -9.18
CA THR A 206 -1.23 9.24 -9.40
C THR A 206 -1.68 9.34 -10.85
N VAL A 207 -0.79 9.04 -11.81
CA VAL A 207 -1.10 9.04 -13.25
C VAL A 207 -2.16 7.99 -13.60
N LEU A 208 -2.03 6.76 -13.08
CA LEU A 208 -3.03 5.71 -13.33
C LEU A 208 -4.40 6.07 -12.74
N ASN A 209 -4.45 6.66 -11.54
CA ASN A 209 -5.69 7.10 -10.93
C ASN A 209 -6.36 8.25 -11.72
N LEU A 210 -5.59 9.17 -12.30
CA LEU A 210 -6.13 10.24 -13.16
C LEU A 210 -6.94 9.67 -14.33
N GLN A 211 -6.49 8.56 -14.90
CA GLN A 211 -7.14 7.94 -16.05
C GLN A 211 -8.48 7.30 -15.68
N VAL A 212 -8.59 6.70 -14.49
CA VAL A 212 -9.83 6.07 -14.00
C VAL A 212 -10.90 7.10 -13.63
N LEU A 213 -10.49 8.28 -13.12
CA LEU A 213 -11.41 9.33 -12.67
C LEU A 213 -12.21 9.98 -13.81
N LYS A 214 -11.81 9.81 -15.06
CA LYS A 214 -12.53 10.38 -16.21
C LYS A 214 -13.92 9.79 -16.40
N ASP A 215 -14.16 8.55 -15.96
CA ASP A 215 -15.40 7.83 -16.25
C ASP A 215 -16.44 7.89 -15.12
N LYS A 216 -16.03 7.97 -13.86
CA LYS A 216 -16.93 7.94 -12.68
C LYS A 216 -16.39 8.83 -11.57
N ARG A 217 -16.86 10.07 -11.51
CA ARG A 217 -16.38 11.07 -10.54
C ARG A 217 -17.31 11.16 -9.34
N THR A 218 -16.88 10.64 -8.19
CA THR A 218 -17.45 11.05 -6.90
C THR A 218 -16.58 12.13 -6.26
N ASN A 219 -17.16 12.93 -5.36
CA ASN A 219 -16.41 13.98 -4.63
C ASN A 219 -15.27 13.39 -3.80
N ILE A 220 -15.50 12.21 -3.21
CA ILE A 220 -14.51 11.49 -2.40
C ILE A 220 -13.32 11.04 -3.26
N ASP A 221 -13.57 10.55 -4.47
CA ASP A 221 -12.51 10.13 -5.39
C ASP A 221 -11.68 11.33 -5.88
N THR A 222 -12.33 12.48 -6.08
CA THR A 222 -11.66 13.74 -6.44
C THR A 222 -10.77 14.24 -5.30
N LEU A 223 -11.24 14.16 -4.05
CA LEU A 223 -10.45 14.52 -2.87
C LEU A 223 -9.24 13.59 -2.70
N SER A 224 -9.43 12.27 -2.83
CA SER A 224 -8.33 11.29 -2.80
C SER A 224 -7.25 11.60 -3.84
N PHE A 225 -7.67 11.91 -5.07
CA PHE A 225 -6.74 12.30 -6.13
C PHE A 225 -5.97 13.59 -5.82
N LEU A 226 -6.64 14.61 -5.30
CA LEU A 226 -6.01 15.88 -4.93
C LEU A 226 -4.94 15.66 -3.86
N ILE A 227 -5.27 14.91 -2.80
CA ILE A 227 -4.34 14.60 -1.71
C ILE A 227 -3.13 13.82 -2.25
N LYS A 228 -3.33 12.82 -3.12
CA LYS A 228 -2.23 12.08 -3.75
C LYS A 228 -1.30 12.98 -4.56
N THR A 229 -1.89 13.88 -5.36
CA THR A 229 -1.13 14.78 -6.24
C THR A 229 -0.29 15.75 -5.42
N ILE A 230 -0.89 16.40 -4.41
CA ILE A 230 -0.18 17.32 -3.51
C ILE A 230 0.92 16.56 -2.74
N SER A 231 0.61 15.38 -2.22
CA SER A 231 1.57 14.57 -1.47
C SER A 231 2.74 14.12 -2.35
N ALA A 232 2.50 13.65 -3.57
CA ALA A 232 3.57 13.26 -4.49
C ALA A 232 4.46 14.46 -4.88
N ALA A 233 3.87 15.65 -5.07
CA ALA A 233 4.63 16.87 -5.36
C ALA A 233 5.52 17.29 -4.18
N ILE A 234 4.98 17.34 -2.96
CA ILE A 234 5.73 17.70 -1.74
C ILE A 234 6.83 16.66 -1.46
N TYR A 235 6.52 15.36 -1.62
CA TYR A 235 7.50 14.30 -1.45
C TYR A 235 8.67 14.50 -2.40
N THR A 236 8.40 14.65 -3.70
CA THR A 236 9.45 14.74 -4.71
C THR A 236 10.27 16.02 -4.67
N SER A 237 9.70 17.14 -4.20
CA SER A 237 10.49 18.36 -4.00
C SER A 237 11.49 18.26 -2.84
N ASN A 238 11.18 17.50 -1.79
CA ASN A 238 11.99 17.45 -0.56
C ASN A 238 12.87 16.19 -0.45
N ILE A 239 12.56 15.14 -1.21
CA ILE A 239 13.23 13.84 -1.06
C ILE A 239 14.73 13.88 -1.36
N SER A 240 15.17 14.75 -2.27
CA SER A 240 16.60 14.87 -2.60
C SER A 240 17.41 15.42 -1.43
N GLU A 241 16.91 16.46 -0.76
CA GLU A 241 17.56 17.06 0.41
C GLU A 241 17.55 16.09 1.60
N PHE A 242 16.39 15.47 1.86
CA PHE A 242 16.28 14.44 2.89
C PHE A 242 17.25 13.28 2.64
N TYR A 243 17.32 12.77 1.41
CA TYR A 243 18.26 11.70 1.04
C TYR A 243 19.71 12.12 1.27
N HIS A 244 20.08 13.34 0.88
CA HIS A 244 21.44 13.85 1.06
C HIS A 244 21.82 13.94 2.55
N TYR A 245 20.97 14.54 3.39
CA TYR A 245 21.24 14.67 4.82
C TYR A 245 21.24 13.32 5.55
N HIS A 246 20.33 12.43 5.19
CA HIS A 246 20.29 11.09 5.77
C HIS A 246 21.50 10.26 5.36
N LEU A 247 21.92 10.33 4.10
CA LEU A 247 23.13 9.65 3.63
C LEU A 247 24.38 10.17 4.34
N LYS A 248 24.47 11.48 4.60
CA LYS A 248 25.56 12.02 5.42
C LYS A 248 25.55 11.40 6.83
N PHE A 249 24.38 11.29 7.45
CA PHE A 249 24.23 10.65 8.76
C PHE A 249 24.60 9.15 8.76
N ILE A 250 24.32 8.43 7.67
CA ILE A 250 24.73 7.02 7.50
C ILE A 250 26.27 6.90 7.54
N LEU A 251 26.97 7.82 6.87
CA LEU A 251 28.44 7.82 6.79
C LEU A 251 29.10 8.35 8.06
N GLU A 252 28.49 9.37 8.67
CA GLU A 252 28.98 10.09 9.85
C GLU A 252 27.89 10.11 10.93
N PRO A 253 27.73 9.03 11.71
CA PRO A 253 26.67 8.95 12.72
C PRO A 253 26.95 9.91 13.88
N SER A 254 25.99 10.82 14.11
CA SER A 254 26.03 11.79 15.20
C SER A 254 25.75 11.17 16.58
N CYS A 255 26.28 11.76 17.65
CA CYS A 255 26.01 11.32 19.02
C CYS A 255 24.63 11.74 19.56
N HIS A 256 23.88 12.59 18.86
CA HIS A 256 22.55 13.03 19.29
C HIS A 256 21.51 12.98 18.16
N PRO A 257 20.21 12.83 18.50
CA PRO A 257 19.14 12.76 17.50
C PRO A 257 18.68 14.12 16.95
N TYR A 258 19.23 15.23 17.43
CA TYR A 258 18.80 16.58 17.04
C TYR A 258 19.59 17.09 15.83
N ILE A 259 18.97 17.91 15.00
CA ILE A 259 19.52 18.46 13.75
C ILE A 259 19.08 19.91 13.55
N ASN A 260 19.73 20.62 12.64
CA ASN A 260 19.31 21.97 12.27
C ASN A 260 17.93 21.95 11.59
N LYS A 261 17.16 23.03 11.75
CA LYS A 261 15.81 23.17 11.17
C LYS A 261 15.76 22.92 9.66
N GLU A 262 16.79 23.38 8.95
CA GLU A 262 16.95 23.18 7.50
C GLU A 262 17.04 21.70 7.11
N GLN A 263 17.55 20.84 8.00
CA GLN A 263 17.64 19.40 7.77
C GLN A 263 16.35 18.68 8.25
N ALA A 264 15.72 19.17 9.31
CA ALA A 264 14.51 18.55 9.88
C ALA A 264 13.28 18.77 8.99
N LEU A 265 13.16 19.94 8.36
CA LEU A 265 11.98 20.29 7.59
C LEU A 265 11.76 19.35 6.38
N PRO A 266 12.77 19.06 5.53
CA PRO A 266 12.63 18.09 4.44
C PRO A 266 12.25 16.69 4.95
N GLU A 267 12.85 16.23 6.06
CA GLU A 267 12.53 14.95 6.68
C GLU A 267 11.04 14.86 7.04
N TYR A 268 10.51 15.86 7.75
CA TYR A 268 9.10 15.89 8.15
C TYR A 268 8.15 15.98 6.97
N LEU A 269 8.47 16.80 5.97
CA LEU A 269 7.65 16.94 4.77
C LEU A 269 7.62 15.62 3.98
N VAL A 270 8.74 14.92 3.85
CA VAL A 270 8.82 13.60 3.20
C VAL A 270 8.00 12.56 3.96
N ILE A 271 8.16 12.46 5.28
CA ILE A 271 7.43 11.48 6.10
C ILE A 271 5.92 11.74 6.04
N LEU A 272 5.49 12.99 6.23
CA LEU A 272 4.07 13.36 6.22
C LEU A 272 3.45 13.16 4.84
N SER A 273 4.11 13.61 3.77
CA SER A 273 3.60 13.44 2.41
C SER A 273 3.49 11.97 2.02
N TYR A 274 4.49 11.15 2.36
CA TYR A 274 4.42 9.70 2.16
C TYR A 274 3.24 9.09 2.94
N LEU A 275 3.07 9.46 4.21
CA LEU A 275 1.96 8.98 5.03
C LEU A 275 0.60 9.34 4.43
N PHE A 276 0.36 10.62 4.14
CA PHE A 276 -0.91 11.07 3.55
C PHE A 276 -1.19 10.41 2.21
N PHE A 277 -0.16 10.26 1.37
CA PHE A 277 -0.30 9.53 0.11
C PHE A 277 -0.78 8.10 0.34
N HIS A 278 -0.17 7.35 1.25
CA HIS A 278 -0.57 5.96 1.49
C HIS A 278 -1.92 5.84 2.22
N LEU A 279 -2.31 6.82 3.06
CA LEU A 279 -3.64 6.84 3.68
C LEU A 279 -4.77 6.94 2.66
N THR A 280 -4.56 7.62 1.52
CA THR A 280 -5.58 7.70 0.47
C THR A 280 -5.90 6.35 -0.17
N ILE A 281 -5.05 5.32 -0.01
CA ILE A 281 -5.33 3.96 -0.48
C ILE A 281 -6.56 3.38 0.21
N LEU A 282 -6.81 3.73 1.49
CA LEU A 282 -8.03 3.31 2.21
C LEU A 282 -9.30 3.79 1.52
N ILE A 283 -9.26 5.00 0.94
CA ILE A 283 -10.37 5.55 0.17
C ILE A 283 -10.58 4.75 -1.11
N ASP A 284 -9.51 4.36 -1.79
CA ASP A 284 -9.59 3.63 -3.06
C ASP A 284 -10.16 2.21 -2.88
N VAL A 285 -9.86 1.56 -1.74
CA VAL A 285 -10.33 0.20 -1.44
C VAL A 285 -11.64 0.14 -0.67
N ARG A 286 -12.30 1.29 -0.40
CA ARG A 286 -13.50 1.38 0.46
C ARG A 286 -14.66 0.49 0.07
N ASN A 287 -14.77 0.16 -1.23
CA ASN A 287 -15.83 -0.67 -1.78
C ASN A 287 -15.39 -2.12 -2.07
N VAL A 288 -14.15 -2.48 -1.70
CA VAL A 288 -13.61 -3.81 -1.93
C VAL A 288 -14.12 -4.76 -0.86
N ARG A 289 -14.68 -5.87 -1.32
CA ARG A 289 -15.23 -6.93 -0.49
C ARG A 289 -14.55 -8.24 -0.83
N LEU A 290 -14.11 -8.96 0.20
CA LEU A 290 -13.60 -10.32 0.07
C LEU A 290 -14.79 -11.26 0.20
N VAL A 291 -15.11 -11.96 -0.88
CA VAL A 291 -16.15 -12.99 -0.88
C VAL A 291 -15.48 -14.35 -0.81
N CYS A 292 -15.66 -15.04 0.31
CA CYS A 292 -15.18 -16.42 0.48
C CYS A 292 -16.35 -17.39 0.34
N TYR A 293 -16.19 -18.36 -0.55
CA TYR A 293 -17.09 -19.49 -0.70
C TYR A 293 -16.43 -20.70 -0.03
N PRO A 294 -17.09 -21.35 0.95
CA PRO A 294 -16.59 -22.61 1.47
C PRO A 294 -16.65 -23.65 0.34
N THR A 295 -15.50 -24.06 -0.17
CA THR A 295 -15.45 -25.20 -1.09
C THR A 295 -15.62 -26.47 -0.25
N SER A 296 -16.72 -27.19 -0.44
CA SER A 296 -16.76 -28.59 -0.04
C SER A 296 -15.67 -29.32 -0.84
N SER A 297 -14.89 -30.16 -0.16
CA SER A 297 -13.69 -30.80 -0.70
C SER A 297 -13.94 -31.84 -1.81
N SER A 298 -15.13 -31.90 -2.41
CA SER A 298 -15.51 -32.97 -3.35
C SER A 298 -15.76 -32.56 -4.79
N GLU A 299 -15.85 -31.27 -5.16
CA GLU A 299 -16.06 -30.91 -6.57
C GLU A 299 -15.11 -29.79 -7.03
N LYS A 300 -14.10 -30.21 -7.81
CA LYS A 300 -13.32 -29.32 -8.66
C LYS A 300 -14.23 -28.72 -9.74
N ARG A 301 -14.81 -27.55 -9.50
CA ARG A 301 -15.21 -26.62 -10.57
C ARG A 301 -14.61 -25.25 -10.28
N GLU A 302 -13.71 -24.83 -11.16
CA GLU A 302 -13.20 -23.47 -11.20
C GLU A 302 -14.34 -22.53 -11.63
N VAL A 303 -14.91 -21.79 -10.67
CA VAL A 303 -15.85 -20.70 -10.98
C VAL A 303 -15.24 -19.39 -10.49
N ILE A 304 -14.60 -18.66 -11.40
CA ILE A 304 -14.20 -17.27 -11.18
C ILE A 304 -15.40 -16.40 -11.54
N LEU A 305 -16.18 -15.97 -10.55
CA LEU A 305 -17.25 -14.99 -10.73
C LEU A 305 -17.04 -13.82 -9.78
N SER A 306 -16.38 -12.77 -10.28
CA SER A 306 -16.31 -11.48 -9.58
C SER A 306 -17.51 -10.62 -9.99
N LYS A 307 -18.70 -10.91 -9.44
CA LYS A 307 -19.84 -9.99 -9.49
C LYS A 307 -19.64 -8.89 -8.44
N SER A 308 -19.25 -7.69 -8.88
CA SER A 308 -19.43 -6.48 -8.07
C SER A 308 -20.86 -5.97 -8.28
N ILE A 309 -21.64 -5.93 -7.20
CA ILE A 309 -23.00 -5.40 -7.13
C ILE A 309 -22.97 -3.93 -7.56
N ILE A 310 -23.74 -3.60 -8.60
CA ILE A 310 -24.08 -2.23 -9.00
C ILE A 310 -25.28 -1.83 -8.12
N PRO A 311 -25.30 -0.65 -7.48
CA PRO A 311 -26.51 -0.17 -6.82
C PRO A 311 -27.56 0.17 -7.88
N ASP A 312 -28.78 -0.26 -7.61
CA ASP A 312 -29.99 -0.23 -8.45
C ASP A 312 -30.05 0.88 -9.50
N GLN A 313 -30.05 0.46 -10.77
CA GLN A 313 -30.76 1.22 -11.79
C GLN A 313 -32.21 0.74 -11.77
N ASN A 314 -33.12 1.63 -11.36
CA ASN A 314 -34.55 1.53 -11.65
C ASN A 314 -34.74 1.39 -13.17
N ILE A 315 -34.72 0.16 -13.67
CA ILE A 315 -35.25 -0.18 -14.98
C ILE A 315 -36.75 -0.37 -14.74
N SER A 316 -37.55 0.65 -15.04
CA SER A 316 -38.98 0.46 -15.20
C SER A 316 -39.17 -0.55 -16.34
N VAL A 317 -39.61 -1.76 -15.99
CA VAL A 317 -40.13 -2.70 -16.97
C VAL A 317 -41.38 -2.05 -17.55
N LYS A 318 -41.24 -1.42 -18.72
CA LYS A 318 -42.41 -1.14 -19.57
C LYS A 318 -42.84 -2.47 -20.14
N ASP A 319 -43.99 -2.95 -19.69
CA ASP A 319 -44.69 -4.09 -20.27
C ASP A 319 -44.78 -3.91 -21.79
N LYS A 320 -44.11 -4.79 -22.53
CA LYS A 320 -44.39 -4.96 -23.96
C LYS A 320 -45.67 -5.80 -24.06
N PRO A 321 -46.68 -5.35 -24.81
CA PRO A 321 -47.87 -6.15 -25.04
C PRO A 321 -47.49 -7.42 -25.82
N PHE A 322 -48.01 -8.55 -25.33
CA PHE A 322 -48.00 -9.84 -26.01
C PHE A 322 -48.50 -9.67 -27.45
N THR A 323 -47.67 -10.02 -28.42
CA THR A 323 -48.07 -10.09 -29.83
C THR A 323 -48.89 -11.35 -30.07
N ASP A 324 -50.01 -11.21 -30.79
CA ASP A 324 -51.04 -12.23 -31.10
C ASP A 324 -50.57 -13.51 -31.83
N LYS A 325 -49.26 -13.72 -32.01
CA LYS A 325 -48.70 -14.93 -32.61
C LYS A 325 -48.57 -16.09 -31.63
N GLU A 326 -48.40 -15.85 -30.33
CA GLU A 326 -48.24 -16.93 -29.34
C GLU A 326 -49.57 -17.59 -28.92
N LYS A 327 -50.72 -16.92 -29.08
CA LYS A 327 -52.05 -17.54 -28.85
C LYS A 327 -52.50 -18.48 -29.98
N ALA A 328 -51.79 -18.51 -31.12
CA ALA A 328 -52.15 -19.34 -32.27
C ALA A 328 -51.49 -20.73 -32.24
N GLU A 329 -50.37 -20.90 -31.54
CA GLU A 329 -49.71 -22.21 -31.40
C GLU A 329 -50.29 -23.05 -30.26
N GLU A 330 -50.81 -22.42 -29.20
CA GLU A 330 -51.43 -23.16 -28.08
C GLU A 330 -52.77 -23.82 -28.45
N LYS A 331 -53.45 -23.34 -29.50
CA LYS A 331 -54.68 -23.98 -30.03
C LYS A 331 -54.44 -25.12 -31.01
N ARG A 332 -53.21 -25.36 -31.47
CA ARG A 332 -52.88 -26.49 -32.38
C ARG A 332 -52.47 -27.76 -31.65
N HIS A 333 -52.22 -27.70 -30.34
CA HIS A 333 -51.89 -28.87 -29.53
C HIS A 333 -53.08 -29.42 -28.71
N GLN A 334 -54.28 -28.88 -28.90
CA GLN A 334 -55.51 -29.33 -28.23
C GLN A 334 -56.65 -29.71 -29.19
N ALA A 335 -56.33 -30.00 -30.46
CA ALA A 335 -57.30 -30.51 -31.45
C ALA A 335 -56.82 -31.85 -32.04
#